data_AF-A0A258X8K6-F1
#
_entry.id   AF-A0A258X8K6-F1
#
_cell.length_a   1.000
_cell.length_b   1.000
_cell.length_c   1.000
_cell.angle_alpha   90.00
_cell.angle_beta   90.00
_cell.angle_gamma   90.00
#
_symmetry.space_group_name_H-M   'P 1'
#
loop_
_entity.id
_entity.type
_entity.pdbx_description
1 polymer ?
#
loop_
_entity_poly.entity_id
_entity_poly.type
_entity_poly.pdbx_seq_one_letter_code
_entity_poly.pdbx_strand_id
1 'polypeptide(L)'
;MTPPYHPPVKRSVEIAGHKTSISLEPLFWDMLRDAAVGEGVPVNALVARIDAERIRSQAPPGLAGAVRIWLVTRLVEAVPVQEAAGAGAP
;
A
#
# COMPACT_ATOMS: atom_id res chain seq x y z
N MET A 1 -19.76 0.86 5.04
CA MET A 1 -18.82 0.25 4.09
C MET A 1 -18.82 1.10 2.84
N THR A 2 -17.67 1.60 2.41
CA THR A 2 -17.59 2.36 1.15
C THR A 2 -17.72 1.38 -0.02
N PRO A 3 -18.50 1.68 -1.08
CA PRO A 3 -18.59 0.79 -2.22
C PRO A 3 -17.21 0.51 -2.83
N PRO A 4 -16.98 -0.71 -3.36
CA PRO A 4 -15.65 -1.13 -3.83
C PRO A 4 -15.15 -0.29 -5.01
N TYR A 5 -16.07 0.23 -5.83
CA TYR A 5 -15.78 1.14 -6.93
C TYR A 5 -16.11 2.56 -6.49
N HIS A 6 -15.12 3.26 -5.95
CA HIS A 6 -15.25 4.65 -5.54
C HIS A 6 -14.02 5.45 -6.01
N PRO A 7 -14.20 6.68 -6.53
CA PRO A 7 -13.09 7.51 -6.98
C PRO A 7 -12.09 7.82 -5.85
N PRO A 8 -10.84 8.18 -6.19
CA PRO A 8 -9.83 8.55 -5.20
C PRO A 8 -10.27 9.72 -4.31
N VAL A 9 -10.03 9.58 -3.01
CA VAL A 9 -10.21 10.64 -2.01
C VAL A 9 -8.85 11.25 -1.68
N LYS A 10 -8.74 12.57 -1.82
CA LYS A 10 -7.53 13.33 -1.48
C LYS A 10 -7.40 13.49 0.02
N ARG A 11 -6.22 13.23 0.57
CA ARG A 11 -5.86 13.57 1.96
C ARG A 11 -4.44 14.12 2.02
N SER A 12 -4.18 14.94 3.04
CA SER A 12 -2.83 15.40 3.35
C SER A 12 -2.15 14.39 4.29
N VAL A 13 -0.93 14.02 3.95
CA VAL A 13 0.00 13.25 4.78
C VAL A 13 1.22 14.12 5.05
N GLU A 14 1.94 13.85 6.14
CA GLU A 14 3.17 14.56 6.46
C GLU A 14 4.37 13.66 6.20
N ILE A 15 5.34 14.15 5.42
CA ILE A 15 6.56 13.44 5.06
C ILE A 15 7.73 14.37 5.34
N ALA A 16 8.62 14.00 6.26
CA ALA A 16 9.75 14.83 6.68
C ALA A 16 9.36 16.28 7.04
N GLY A 17 8.22 16.47 7.71
CA GLY A 17 7.68 17.79 8.08
C GLY A 17 6.95 18.53 6.94
N HIS A 18 6.95 17.99 5.72
CA HIS A 18 6.25 18.59 4.58
C HIS A 18 4.88 17.93 4.36
N LYS A 19 3.84 18.76 4.30
CA LYS A 19 2.50 18.30 3.93
C LYS A 19 2.44 17.95 2.45
N THR A 20 2.25 16.68 2.15
CA THR A 20 2.06 16.15 0.80
C THR A 20 0.62 15.70 0.65
N SER A 21 -0.04 16.12 -0.43
CA SER A 21 -1.38 15.62 -0.74
C SER A 21 -1.31 14.42 -1.66
N ILE A 22 -1.98 13.33 -1.29
CA ILE A 22 -2.17 12.15 -2.13
C ILE A 22 -3.65 11.79 -2.25
N SER A 23 -4.02 11.20 -3.38
CA SER A 23 -5.37 10.71 -3.64
C SER A 23 -5.36 9.20 -3.80
N LEU A 24 -6.10 8.50 -2.95
CA LEU A 24 -6.25 7.05 -2.95
C LEU A 24 -7.73 6.67 -2.90
N GLU A 25 -8.09 5.56 -3.52
CA GLU A 25 -9.43 4.99 -3.39
C GLU A 25 -9.67 4.64 -1.90
N PRO A 26 -10.93 4.73 -1.42
CA PRO A 26 -11.27 4.43 -0.04
C PRO A 26 -10.72 3.09 0.46
N LEU A 27 -10.76 2.05 -0.38
CA LEU A 27 -10.19 0.73 -0.08
C LEU A 27 -8.71 0.82 0.30
N PHE A 28 -7.90 1.54 -0.48
CA PHE A 28 -6.47 1.69 -0.16
C PHE A 28 -6.26 2.56 1.08
N TRP A 29 -7.15 3.52 1.37
CA TRP A 29 -7.09 4.25 2.63
C TRP A 29 -7.38 3.37 3.84
N ASP A 30 -8.32 2.44 3.73
CA ASP A 30 -8.61 1.45 4.77
C ASP A 30 -7.41 0.50 4.94
N MET A 31 -6.92 -0.12 3.86
CA MET A 31 -5.75 -0.99 3.89
C MET A 31 -4.50 -0.32 4.47
N LEU A 32 -4.27 0.96 4.13
CA LEU A 32 -3.14 1.73 4.67
C LEU A 32 -3.26 1.94 6.18
N ARG A 33 -4.47 2.20 6.69
CA ARG A 33 -4.71 2.31 8.14
C ARG A 33 -4.48 0.98 8.83
N ASP A 34 -4.99 -0.11 8.26
CA ASP A 34 -4.86 -1.45 8.84
C ASP A 34 -3.38 -1.90 8.86
N ALA A 35 -2.64 -1.62 7.79
CA ALA A 35 -1.21 -1.88 7.72
C ALA A 35 -0.43 -1.09 8.78
N ALA A 36 -0.75 0.19 8.96
CA ALA A 36 -0.12 1.05 9.95
C ALA A 36 -0.43 0.57 11.39
N VAL A 37 -1.69 0.21 11.67
CA VAL A 37 -2.11 -0.37 12.96
C VAL A 37 -1.39 -1.70 13.23
N GLY A 38 -1.34 -2.59 12.23
CA GLY A 38 -0.66 -3.89 12.35
C GLY A 38 0.84 -3.78 12.57
N GLU A 39 1.47 -2.69 12.15
CA GLU A 39 2.89 -2.39 12.41
C GLU A 39 3.12 -1.51 13.65
N GLY A 40 2.06 -1.02 14.30
CA GLY A 40 2.19 -0.12 15.45
C GLY A 40 2.80 1.24 15.12
N VAL A 41 2.65 1.73 13.88
CA VAL A 41 3.19 3.01 13.42
C VAL A 41 2.09 3.97 12.94
N PRO A 42 2.29 5.30 13.01
CA PRO A 42 1.36 6.24 12.39
C PRO A 42 1.30 6.10 10.86
N VAL A 43 0.15 6.37 10.25
CA VAL A 43 -0.03 6.36 8.78
C VAL A 43 1.01 7.26 8.08
N ASN A 44 1.29 8.45 8.63
CA ASN A 44 2.30 9.36 8.08
C ASN A 44 3.70 8.74 8.08
N ALA A 45 4.07 8.01 9.13
CA ALA A 45 5.36 7.34 9.22
C ALA A 45 5.47 6.20 8.20
N LEU A 46 4.40 5.41 8.04
CA LEU A 46 4.33 4.36 7.02
C LEU A 46 4.45 4.94 5.61
N VAL A 47 3.71 6.02 5.31
CA VAL A 47 3.79 6.70 4.01
C VAL A 47 5.18 7.29 3.77
N ALA A 48 5.81 7.90 4.77
CA ALA A 48 7.18 8.41 4.67
C ALA A 48 8.20 7.29 4.41
N ARG A 49 8.01 6.10 4.98
CA ARG A 49 8.85 4.93 4.70
C ARG A 49 8.69 4.45 3.25
N ILE A 50 7.45 4.32 2.77
CA ILE A 50 7.14 3.98 1.36
C ILE A 50 7.74 5.04 0.42
N ASP A 51 7.67 6.31 0.80
CA ASP A 51 8.29 7.42 0.06
C ASP A 51 9.82 7.23 -0.04
N ALA A 52 10.49 6.97 1.07
CA ALA A 52 11.93 6.70 1.08
C ALA A 52 12.32 5.46 0.25
N GLU A 53 11.52 4.40 0.29
CA GLU A 53 11.73 3.18 -0.50
C GLU A 53 11.58 3.45 -2.00
N ARG A 54 10.48 4.10 -2.43
CA ARG A 54 10.22 4.31 -3.86
C ARG A 54 11.30 5.19 -4.52
N ILE A 55 11.83 6.22 -3.86
CA ILE A 55 12.85 7.13 -4.46
C ILE A 55 14.15 6.39 -4.76
N ARG A 56 14.45 5.30 -4.04
CA ARG A 56 15.64 4.48 -4.29
C ARG A 56 15.47 3.53 -5.47
N SER A 57 14.25 3.35 -5.99
CA SER A 57 14.02 2.51 -7.17
C SER A 57 14.51 3.19 -8.45
N GLN A 58 14.95 2.40 -9.43
CA GLN A 58 15.48 2.90 -10.70
C GLN A 58 14.46 3.75 -11.49
N ALA A 59 13.17 3.46 -11.35
CA ALA A 59 12.07 4.17 -11.99
C ALA A 59 10.98 4.47 -10.95
N PRO A 60 11.12 5.54 -10.13
CA PRO A 60 10.23 5.78 -9.00
C PRO A 60 8.83 6.19 -9.48
N PRO A 61 7.77 5.44 -9.11
CA PRO A 61 6.40 5.88 -9.37
C PRO A 61 6.04 7.07 -8.46
N GLY A 62 4.98 7.79 -8.82
CA GLY A 62 4.39 8.78 -7.93
C GLY A 62 3.93 8.15 -6.60
N LEU A 63 3.94 8.93 -5.51
CA LEU A 63 3.68 8.40 -4.15
C LEU A 63 2.36 7.64 -4.03
N ALA A 64 1.28 8.14 -4.62
CA ALA A 64 0.00 7.44 -4.58
C ALA A 64 0.04 6.07 -5.30
N GLY A 65 0.85 5.94 -6.35
CA GLY A 65 1.08 4.66 -7.03
C GLY A 65 1.93 3.72 -6.17
N ALA A 66 3.01 4.25 -5.58
CA ALA A 66 3.87 3.50 -4.65
C ALA A 66 3.08 2.91 -3.48
N VAL A 67 2.19 3.70 -2.86
CA VAL A 67 1.35 3.22 -1.75
C VAL A 67 0.45 2.06 -2.19
N ARG A 68 -0.21 2.15 -3.35
CA ARG A 68 -1.05 1.06 -3.88
C ARG A 68 -0.23 -0.22 -4.11
N ILE A 69 0.91 -0.09 -4.77
CA ILE A 69 1.81 -1.22 -5.07
C ILE A 69 2.28 -1.87 -3.78
N TRP A 70 2.73 -1.09 -2.81
CA TRP A 70 3.24 -1.59 -1.54
C TRP A 70 2.17 -2.37 -0.75
N LEU A 71 0.95 -1.84 -0.69
CA LEU A 71 -0.18 -2.50 0.00
C LEU A 71 -0.57 -3.83 -0.64
N VAL A 72 -0.61 -3.88 -1.98
CA VAL A 72 -0.94 -5.12 -2.71
C VAL A 72 0.19 -6.13 -2.60
N THR A 73 1.45 -5.69 -2.70
CA THR A 73 2.62 -6.57 -2.55
C THR A 73 2.60 -7.26 -1.19
N ARG A 74 2.43 -6.48 -0.10
CA ARG A 74 2.28 -7.02 1.25
C ARG A 74 1.14 -8.03 1.37
N LEU A 75 -0.01 -7.74 0.74
CA LEU A 75 -1.17 -8.63 0.78
C LEU A 75 -0.87 -9.96 0.08
N VAL A 76 -0.26 -9.91 -1.11
CA VAL A 76 0.10 -11.10 -1.89
C VAL A 76 1.16 -11.93 -1.17
N GLU A 77 2.16 -11.31 -0.56
CA GLU A 77 3.20 -11.99 0.23
C GLU A 77 2.64 -12.67 1.49
N ALA A 78 1.55 -12.14 2.05
CA ALA A 78 0.87 -12.74 3.21
C ALA A 78 -0.01 -13.95 2.85
N VAL A 79 -0.30 -14.17 1.57
CA VAL A 79 -1.04 -15.35 1.09
C VAL A 79 -0.03 -16.40 0.63
N PRO A 80 0.16 -17.51 1.36
CA PRO A 80 0.96 -18.60 0.86
C PRO A 80 0.35 -19.10 -0.44
N VAL A 81 1.14 -19.15 -1.52
CA VAL A 81 0.73 -19.87 -2.72
C VAL A 81 0.75 -21.34 -2.35
N GLN A 82 -0.42 -21.94 -2.11
CA GLN A 82 -0.52 -23.40 -2.09
C GLN A 82 -0.14 -23.89 -3.49
N GLU A 83 1.08 -24.42 -3.63
CA GLU A 83 1.44 -25.20 -4.81
C GLU A 83 0.42 -26.33 -4.93
N ALA A 84 -0.23 -26.43 -6.09
CA ALA A 84 -1.17 -27.50 -6.38
C ALA A 84 -0.41 -28.83 -6.31
N ALA A 85 -0.49 -29.51 -5.15
CA ALA A 85 -0.11 -30.89 -5.01
C ALA A 85 -1.02 -31.72 -5.94
N GLY A 86 -0.45 -32.22 -7.02
CA GLY A 86 -1.10 -33.24 -7.85
C GLY A 86 -1.18 -32.90 -9.33
N ALA A 87 -0.04 -33.01 -10.02
CA ALA A 87 -0.03 -33.49 -11.40
C ALA A 87 1.12 -34.51 -11.54
N GLY A 88 1.06 -35.54 -10.70
CA GLY A 88 1.75 -36.79 -10.92
C GLY A 88 0.79 -37.80 -11.55
N ALA A 89 1.00 -38.07 -12.85
CA ALA A 89 0.65 -39.29 -13.58
C ALA A 89 -0.84 -39.59 -13.85
N PRO A 90 -1.17 -40.38 -14.90
CA PRO A 90 -0.26 -41.14 -15.78
C PRO A 90 0.10 -40.45 -17.10
#